data_AF-A0A0H5Q3X1-F1
#
_entry.id   AF-A0A0H5Q3X1-F1
#
_cell.length_a   1.000
_cell.length_b   1.000
_cell.length_c   1.000
_cell.angle_alpha   90.00
_cell.angle_beta   90.00
_cell.angle_gamma   90.00
#
_symmetry.space_group_name_H-M   'P 1'
#
loop_
_entity.id
_entity.type
_entity.pdbx_description
1 polymer ?
#
loop_
_entity_poly.entity_id
_entity_poly.type
_entity_poly.pdbx_seq_one_letter_code
_entity_poly.pdbx_strand_id
1 'polypeptide(L)'
;MPGISHLQLRLNGLIGANQTWSINPTFLWPPGSGSIPTQAVMDGWTAAVVALNGGDIIPDLGLLSNAVSLTGATGLFKNLDNATVVASERVLAAPRPGEGPPNLPGQISVVTTLQTNVPGRRARGRLYWPFLSLSPQSTDLRLSASAAAAIAGATAAWIQAVADAWPGPEAVVPAVVSQVGGTATPIVSVRVGDVFDTQRRRRDQLLETYAVAPL
;
A
#
# COMPACT_ATOMS: atom_id res chain seq x y z
N MET A 1 -10.22 14.64 -21.31
CA MET A 1 -9.03 13.85 -21.70
C MET A 1 -9.44 12.39 -21.64
N PRO A 2 -8.95 11.52 -22.54
CA PRO A 2 -9.22 10.08 -22.43
C PRO A 2 -8.63 9.58 -21.12
N GLY A 3 -9.41 8.83 -20.33
CA GLY A 3 -8.89 8.25 -19.10
C GLY A 3 -8.05 7.00 -19.37
N ILE A 4 -7.66 6.31 -18.29
CA ILE A 4 -6.74 5.17 -18.39
C ILE A 4 -7.23 3.99 -17.57
N SER A 5 -7.35 2.85 -18.25
CA SER A 5 -7.66 1.59 -17.60
C SER A 5 -6.45 1.12 -16.82
N HIS A 6 -6.67 0.62 -15.62
CA HIS A 6 -5.60 0.20 -14.72
C HIS A 6 -6.11 -0.78 -13.68
N LEU A 7 -5.19 -1.54 -13.12
CA LEU A 7 -5.45 -2.33 -11.92
C LEU A 7 -5.10 -1.49 -10.68
N GLN A 8 -5.86 -1.70 -9.61
CA GLN A 8 -5.59 -1.15 -8.30
C GLN A 8 -5.66 -2.29 -7.30
N LEU A 9 -4.59 -2.50 -6.54
CA LEU A 9 -4.61 -3.37 -5.37
C LEU A 9 -4.89 -2.50 -4.15
N ARG A 10 -5.76 -2.94 -3.25
CA ARG A 10 -5.93 -2.39 -1.92
C ARG A 10 -5.54 -3.43 -0.89
N LEU A 11 -4.52 -3.15 -0.08
CA LEU A 11 -4.32 -3.91 1.15
C LEU A 11 -5.21 -3.34 2.25
N ASN A 12 -5.85 -4.21 3.02
CA ASN A 12 -6.73 -3.84 4.11
C ASN A 12 -6.17 -4.35 5.44
N GLY A 13 -6.32 -3.57 6.49
CA GLY A 13 -5.93 -4.01 7.83
C GLY A 13 -6.47 -3.15 8.95
N LEU A 14 -6.11 -3.52 10.18
CA LEU A 14 -6.50 -2.86 11.42
C LEU A 14 -5.29 -2.32 12.19
N ILE A 15 -5.49 -1.23 12.94
CA ILE A 15 -4.57 -0.71 13.96
C ILE A 15 -5.34 -0.71 15.28
N GLY A 16 -4.86 -1.48 16.25
CA GLY A 16 -5.62 -1.83 17.44
C GLY A 16 -6.93 -2.54 17.08
N ALA A 17 -7.99 -2.27 17.85
CA ALA A 17 -9.29 -2.91 17.66
C ALA A 17 -10.17 -2.22 16.59
N ASN A 18 -10.06 -0.90 16.44
CA ASN A 18 -11.13 -0.11 15.80
C ASN A 18 -10.66 0.75 14.60
N GLN A 19 -9.36 0.96 14.43
CA GLN A 19 -8.87 1.79 13.33
C GLN A 19 -8.57 0.92 12.12
N THR A 20 -8.92 1.40 10.94
CA THR A 20 -8.57 0.73 9.68
C THR A 20 -7.37 1.39 9.03
N TRP A 21 -6.60 0.62 8.28
CA TRP A 21 -5.59 1.12 7.38
C TRP A 21 -5.69 0.46 6.02
N SER A 22 -5.26 1.19 4.98
CA SER A 22 -5.08 0.63 3.66
C SER A 22 -3.99 1.36 2.90
N ILE A 23 -3.40 0.66 1.93
CA ILE A 23 -2.58 1.24 0.88
C ILE A 23 -3.12 0.82 -0.47
N ASN A 24 -2.84 1.60 -1.52
CA ASN A 24 -3.51 1.45 -2.81
C ASN A 24 -2.53 1.60 -3.99
N PRO A 25 -1.54 0.71 -4.19
CA PRO A 25 -0.71 0.76 -5.40
C PRO A 25 -1.54 0.47 -6.66
N THR A 26 -1.10 1.07 -7.77
CA THR A 26 -1.74 0.95 -9.07
C THR A 26 -0.80 0.33 -10.09
N PHE A 27 -1.38 -0.33 -11.09
CA PHE A 27 -0.64 -1.02 -12.14
C PHE A 27 -1.26 -0.70 -13.49
N LEU A 28 -0.41 -0.36 -14.46
CA LEU A 28 -0.79 -0.10 -15.82
C LEU A 28 -1.40 -1.37 -16.43
N TRP A 29 -2.61 -1.22 -16.96
CA TRP A 29 -3.21 -2.20 -17.85
C TRP A 29 -2.75 -1.91 -19.29
N PRO A 30 -2.20 -2.88 -20.04
CA PRO A 30 -1.67 -2.64 -21.38
C PRO A 30 -2.70 -1.95 -22.30
N PRO A 31 -2.32 -0.81 -22.93
CA PRO A 31 -3.17 -0.16 -23.93
C PRO A 31 -3.48 -1.12 -25.08
N GLY A 32 -4.71 -1.10 -25.57
CA GLY A 32 -5.10 -1.90 -26.74
C GLY A 32 -5.33 -3.39 -26.48
N SER A 33 -5.22 -3.85 -25.24
CA SER A 33 -5.61 -5.22 -24.84
C SER A 33 -7.05 -5.55 -25.25
N GLY A 34 -7.96 -4.57 -25.24
CA GLY A 34 -9.37 -4.72 -25.65
C GLY A 34 -10.21 -5.62 -24.73
N SER A 35 -9.54 -6.46 -23.94
CA SER A 35 -10.10 -7.36 -22.93
C SER A 35 -10.21 -6.66 -21.58
N ILE A 36 -11.37 -6.80 -20.95
CA ILE A 36 -11.54 -6.58 -19.52
C ILE A 36 -11.18 -7.92 -18.85
N PRO A 37 -10.36 -7.93 -17.79
CA PRO A 37 -10.04 -9.18 -17.10
C PRO A 37 -11.31 -9.82 -16.56
N THR A 38 -11.45 -11.13 -16.70
CA THR A 38 -12.63 -11.83 -16.19
C THR A 38 -12.58 -11.88 -14.66
N GLN A 39 -13.75 -12.15 -14.04
CA GLN A 39 -13.81 -12.34 -12.59
C GLN A 39 -12.84 -13.42 -12.11
N ALA A 40 -12.75 -14.55 -12.83
CA ALA A 40 -11.84 -15.65 -12.48
C ALA A 40 -10.36 -15.22 -12.49
N VAL A 41 -9.95 -14.37 -13.44
CA VAL A 41 -8.58 -13.83 -13.49
C VAL A 41 -8.33 -12.90 -12.30
N MET A 42 -9.28 -12.03 -11.96
CA MET A 42 -9.16 -11.14 -10.79
C MET A 42 -9.13 -11.91 -9.47
N ASP A 43 -9.92 -12.98 -9.37
CA ASP A 43 -9.95 -13.89 -8.21
C ASP A 43 -8.65 -14.67 -8.04
N GLY A 44 -8.05 -15.08 -9.17
CA GLY A 44 -6.73 -15.71 -9.22
C GLY A 44 -5.62 -14.75 -8.81
N TRP A 45 -5.62 -13.52 -9.37
CA TRP A 45 -4.63 -12.50 -9.02
C TRP A 45 -4.67 -12.13 -7.54
N THR A 46 -5.86 -11.84 -7.01
CA THR A 46 -6.00 -11.44 -5.60
C THR A 46 -5.63 -12.60 -4.65
N ALA A 47 -5.93 -13.84 -5.03
CA ALA A 47 -5.48 -15.03 -4.28
C ALA A 47 -3.96 -15.20 -4.32
N ALA A 48 -3.33 -15.02 -5.49
CA ALA A 48 -1.88 -15.08 -5.64
C ALA A 48 -1.17 -13.99 -4.83
N VAL A 49 -1.70 -12.76 -4.84
CA VAL A 49 -1.20 -11.66 -4.01
C VAL A 49 -1.26 -12.02 -2.53
N VAL A 50 -2.37 -12.56 -2.05
CA VAL A 50 -2.52 -12.98 -0.66
C VAL A 50 -1.55 -14.10 -0.27
N ALA A 51 -1.17 -14.94 -1.23
CA ALA A 51 -0.22 -16.03 -1.02
C ALA A 51 1.26 -15.62 -1.15
N LEU A 52 1.57 -14.39 -1.57
CA LEU A 52 2.94 -13.90 -1.70
C LEU A 52 3.72 -14.10 -0.40
N ASN A 53 5.01 -14.42 -0.52
CA ASN A 53 5.93 -14.63 0.61
C ASN A 53 5.42 -15.66 1.64
N GLY A 54 4.70 -16.70 1.20
CA GLY A 54 4.14 -17.69 2.13
C GLY A 54 2.95 -17.17 2.95
N GLY A 55 2.21 -16.19 2.41
CA GLY A 55 1.08 -15.54 3.07
C GLY A 55 1.41 -14.16 3.65
N ASP A 56 2.64 -13.68 3.48
CA ASP A 56 3.12 -12.37 3.91
C ASP A 56 2.96 -11.33 2.79
N ILE A 57 1.74 -10.83 2.68
CA ILE A 57 1.33 -9.85 1.66
C ILE A 57 2.03 -8.50 1.83
N ILE A 58 2.87 -8.29 2.84
CA ILE A 58 3.55 -7.01 3.06
C ILE A 58 5.07 -7.15 2.91
N PRO A 59 5.79 -6.05 2.65
CA PRO A 59 7.23 -6.09 2.41
C PRO A 59 8.06 -6.71 3.55
N ASP A 60 7.64 -6.51 4.81
CA ASP A 60 8.27 -7.06 6.00
C ASP A 60 7.31 -6.95 7.21
N LEU A 61 6.95 -8.09 7.82
CA LEU A 61 6.11 -8.15 9.03
C LEU A 61 6.75 -7.55 10.27
N GLY A 62 8.08 -7.56 10.37
CA GLY A 62 8.81 -6.96 11.48
C GLY A 62 8.66 -5.44 11.54
N LEU A 63 8.31 -4.80 10.42
CA LEU A 63 8.04 -3.36 10.38
C LEU A 63 6.66 -2.99 10.93
N LEU A 64 5.68 -3.90 10.81
CA LEU A 64 4.39 -3.76 11.46
C LEU A 64 4.53 -4.12 12.94
N SER A 65 3.91 -3.34 13.81
CA SER A 65 3.79 -3.76 15.19
C SER A 65 2.73 -4.84 15.35
N ASN A 66 2.78 -5.61 16.44
CA ASN A 66 1.75 -6.58 16.83
C ASN A 66 0.36 -5.96 17.09
N ALA A 67 0.29 -4.63 17.22
CA ALA A 67 -0.96 -3.88 17.29
C ALA A 67 -1.54 -3.57 15.89
N VAL A 68 -0.79 -3.80 14.81
CA VAL A 68 -1.26 -3.65 13.44
C VAL A 68 -1.47 -5.02 12.84
N SER A 69 -2.62 -5.25 12.21
CA SER A 69 -2.90 -6.49 11.50
C SER A 69 -3.31 -6.23 10.06
N LEU A 70 -2.99 -7.17 9.20
CA LEU A 70 -3.47 -7.29 7.85
C LEU A 70 -4.74 -8.15 7.87
N THR A 71 -5.79 -7.72 7.18
CA THR A 71 -7.07 -8.45 7.13
C THR A 71 -7.37 -9.04 5.76
N GLY A 72 -6.71 -8.54 4.71
CA GLY A 72 -6.91 -9.06 3.36
C GLY A 72 -6.45 -8.11 2.27
N ALA A 73 -6.88 -8.41 1.06
CA ALA A 73 -6.61 -7.61 -0.13
C ALA A 73 -7.84 -7.53 -1.04
N THR A 74 -7.96 -6.41 -1.76
CA THR A 74 -8.98 -6.21 -2.78
C THR A 74 -8.30 -5.83 -4.10
N GLY A 75 -8.46 -6.64 -5.14
CA GLY A 75 -8.08 -6.32 -6.50
C GLY A 75 -9.22 -5.62 -7.24
N LEU A 76 -8.93 -4.51 -7.91
CA LEU A 76 -9.90 -3.73 -8.66
C LEU A 76 -9.39 -3.51 -10.08
N PHE A 77 -10.24 -3.75 -11.07
CA PHE A 77 -10.02 -3.26 -12.43
C PHE A 77 -10.85 -2.00 -12.67
N LYS A 78 -10.16 -0.92 -13.06
CA LYS A 78 -10.73 0.38 -13.37
C LYS A 78 -10.72 0.57 -14.88
N ASN A 79 -11.85 0.97 -15.46
CA ASN A 79 -11.94 1.32 -16.88
C ASN A 79 -11.45 2.76 -17.15
N LEU A 80 -11.62 3.21 -18.39
CA LEU A 80 -11.25 4.57 -18.82
C LEU A 80 -12.00 5.67 -18.07
N ASP A 81 -13.20 5.42 -17.55
CA ASP A 81 -13.97 6.37 -16.75
C ASP A 81 -13.63 6.29 -15.25
N ASN A 82 -12.58 5.55 -14.89
CA ASN A 82 -12.20 5.24 -13.52
C ASN A 82 -13.31 4.52 -12.71
N ALA A 83 -14.28 3.92 -13.40
CA ALA A 83 -15.29 3.07 -12.80
C ALA A 83 -14.71 1.67 -12.56
N THR A 84 -15.04 1.08 -11.41
CA THR A 84 -14.69 -0.32 -11.14
C THR A 84 -15.61 -1.20 -11.98
N VAL A 85 -15.03 -2.02 -12.85
CA VAL A 85 -15.82 -2.96 -13.69
C VAL A 85 -15.74 -4.38 -13.16
N VAL A 86 -14.59 -4.75 -12.59
CA VAL A 86 -14.38 -6.06 -11.96
C VAL A 86 -13.64 -5.85 -10.64
N ALA A 87 -14.07 -6.57 -9.61
CA ALA A 87 -13.48 -6.51 -8.28
C ALA A 87 -13.38 -7.91 -7.71
N SER A 88 -12.30 -8.18 -6.99
CA SER A 88 -12.13 -9.40 -6.22
C SER A 88 -11.64 -9.03 -4.82
N GLU A 89 -12.22 -9.65 -3.81
CA GLU A 89 -11.80 -9.48 -2.43
C GLU A 89 -11.37 -10.83 -1.86
N ARG A 90 -10.25 -10.80 -1.14
CA ARG A 90 -9.74 -11.93 -0.38
C ARG A 90 -9.50 -11.50 1.05
N VAL A 91 -10.37 -11.95 1.93
CA VAL A 91 -10.24 -11.80 3.38
C VAL A 91 -9.40 -12.95 3.91
N LEU A 92 -8.45 -12.65 4.80
CA LEU A 92 -7.69 -13.67 5.51
C LEU A 92 -8.59 -14.40 6.50
N ALA A 93 -8.38 -15.71 6.67
CA ALA A 93 -9.16 -16.52 7.61
C ALA A 93 -9.07 -16.00 9.06
N ALA A 94 -7.93 -15.40 9.42
CA ALA A 94 -7.73 -14.61 10.62
C ALA A 94 -6.88 -13.38 10.28
N PRO A 95 -7.09 -12.23 10.96
CA PRO A 95 -6.18 -11.10 10.83
C PRO A 95 -4.74 -11.52 11.15
N ARG A 96 -3.80 -11.17 10.27
CA ARG A 96 -2.38 -11.46 10.45
C ARG A 96 -1.70 -10.29 11.15
N PRO A 97 -1.32 -10.41 12.43
CA PRO A 97 -0.64 -9.33 13.15
C PRO A 97 0.78 -9.13 12.61
N GLY A 98 1.30 -7.92 12.75
CA GLY A 98 2.73 -7.65 12.64
C GLY A 98 3.53 -8.34 13.73
N GLU A 99 4.83 -8.43 13.54
CA GLU A 99 5.72 -9.17 14.45
C GLU A 99 6.50 -8.25 15.39
N GLY A 100 6.54 -6.95 15.08
CA GLY A 100 7.35 -5.99 15.81
C GLY A 100 6.68 -5.43 17.09
N PRO A 101 7.46 -4.84 18.02
CA PRO A 101 6.91 -4.07 19.14
C PRO A 101 6.19 -2.79 18.67
N PRO A 102 5.20 -2.25 19.42
CA PRO A 102 4.50 -1.01 19.07
C PRO A 102 5.24 0.23 19.56
N ASN A 103 6.31 0.62 18.84
CA ASN A 103 7.20 1.72 19.22
C ASN A 103 6.67 3.12 18.84
N LEU A 104 5.70 3.20 17.92
CA LEU A 104 5.15 4.46 17.41
C LEU A 104 3.64 4.55 17.64
N PRO A 105 3.09 5.76 17.88
CA PRO A 105 1.65 5.98 17.92
C PRO A 105 0.95 5.58 16.60
N GLY A 106 -0.28 5.09 16.67
CA GLY A 106 -1.06 4.62 15.50
C GLY A 106 -1.34 5.66 14.40
N GLN A 107 -1.09 6.94 14.69
CA GLN A 107 -1.21 8.04 13.73
C GLN A 107 0.05 8.23 12.88
N ILE A 108 1.17 7.59 13.23
CA ILE A 108 2.43 7.69 12.49
C ILE A 108 2.40 6.76 11.28
N SER A 109 3.10 7.17 10.23
CA SER A 109 3.30 6.39 9.01
C SER A 109 4.69 6.59 8.44
N VAL A 110 5.20 5.55 7.80
CA VAL A 110 6.36 5.63 6.91
C VAL A 110 5.86 5.75 5.48
N VAL A 111 6.39 6.72 4.74
CA VAL A 111 5.94 7.02 3.39
C VAL A 111 6.93 6.50 2.37
N THR A 112 6.50 5.53 1.55
CA THR A 112 7.24 5.12 0.36
C THR A 112 6.75 5.97 -0.82
N THR A 113 7.64 6.77 -1.38
CA THR A 113 7.39 7.56 -2.59
C THR A 113 7.75 6.74 -3.81
N LEU A 114 6.78 6.56 -4.70
CA LEU A 114 6.92 5.88 -5.98
C LEU A 114 7.35 6.92 -7.02
N GLN A 115 8.56 6.78 -7.57
CA GLN A 115 9.09 7.70 -8.57
C GLN A 115 8.95 7.13 -9.98
N THR A 116 8.75 8.03 -10.93
CA THR A 116 8.72 7.74 -12.36
C THR A 116 9.78 8.59 -13.05
N ASN A 117 10.01 8.36 -14.34
CA ASN A 117 10.90 9.18 -15.16
C ASN A 117 10.31 10.56 -15.55
N VAL A 118 9.03 10.81 -15.23
CA VAL A 118 8.36 12.07 -15.55
C VAL A 118 8.50 13.06 -14.38
N PRO A 119 8.98 14.30 -14.63
CA PRO A 119 9.08 15.31 -13.58
C PRO A 119 7.70 15.80 -13.11
N GLY A 120 7.65 16.22 -11.84
CA GLY A 120 6.47 16.83 -11.24
C GLY A 120 5.72 15.94 -10.24
N ARG A 121 4.82 16.56 -9.46
CA ARG A 121 4.08 15.88 -8.39
C ARG A 121 3.08 14.85 -8.92
N ARG A 122 2.50 15.11 -10.09
CA ARG A 122 1.48 14.25 -10.73
C ARG A 122 1.98 12.86 -11.13
N ALA A 123 3.28 12.72 -11.32
CA ALA A 123 3.92 11.48 -11.72
C ALA A 123 4.67 10.82 -10.55
N ARG A 124 4.30 11.16 -9.31
CA ARG A 124 4.83 10.55 -8.08
C ARG A 124 3.68 9.99 -7.26
N GLY A 125 3.78 8.72 -6.91
CA GLY A 125 2.86 8.04 -6.00
C GLY A 125 3.39 8.09 -4.57
N ARG A 126 2.50 7.88 -3.59
CA ARG A 126 2.87 7.70 -2.18
C ARG A 126 2.02 6.61 -1.56
N LEU A 127 2.66 5.70 -0.83
CA LEU A 127 2.00 4.72 0.03
C LEU A 127 2.35 5.05 1.48
N TYR A 128 1.34 5.06 2.34
CA TYR A 128 1.45 5.44 3.74
C TYR A 128 1.32 4.20 4.60
N TRP A 129 2.47 3.63 4.99
CA TRP A 129 2.54 2.38 5.73
C TRP A 129 2.39 2.60 7.23
N PRO A 130 1.61 1.78 7.94
CA PRO A 130 1.56 1.78 9.41
C PRO A 130 2.73 0.97 10.00
N PHE A 131 3.97 1.30 9.62
CA PHE A 131 5.18 0.65 10.16
C PHE A 131 5.49 1.16 11.57
N LEU A 132 4.65 0.74 12.52
CA LEU A 132 4.66 1.24 13.90
C LEU A 132 5.75 0.59 14.77
N SER A 133 6.52 -0.35 14.23
CA SER A 133 7.58 -1.01 14.98
C SER A 133 8.95 -0.33 14.96
N LEU A 134 9.12 0.63 14.07
CA LEU A 134 10.37 1.35 13.94
C LEU A 134 10.65 2.22 15.16
N SER A 135 11.90 2.24 15.62
CA SER A 135 12.35 3.15 16.67
C SER A 135 13.00 4.38 16.02
N PRO A 136 12.51 5.60 16.31
CA PRO A 136 13.22 6.82 15.92
C PRO A 136 14.62 6.86 16.54
N GLN A 137 15.59 7.42 15.83
CA GLN A 137 16.92 7.67 16.38
C GLN A 137 16.82 8.65 17.54
N SER A 138 17.52 8.38 18.65
CA SER A 138 17.44 9.18 19.86
C SER A 138 17.98 10.61 19.69
N THR A 139 18.83 10.85 18.69
CA THR A 139 19.51 12.12 18.48
C THR A 139 18.66 13.15 17.75
N ASP A 140 17.78 12.74 16.84
CA ASP A 140 17.04 13.63 15.95
C ASP A 140 15.59 13.18 15.68
N LEU A 141 15.17 12.06 16.27
CA LEU A 141 13.84 11.47 16.12
C LEU A 141 13.50 11.09 14.67
N ARG A 142 14.52 10.74 13.87
CA ARG A 142 14.37 10.33 12.47
C ARG A 142 14.50 8.82 12.29
N LEU A 143 14.06 8.35 11.13
CA LEU A 143 14.30 6.99 10.67
C LEU A 143 15.77 6.85 10.23
N SER A 144 16.44 5.78 10.65
CA SER A 144 17.81 5.53 10.23
C SER A 144 17.93 5.33 8.72
N ALA A 145 19.07 5.74 8.15
CA ALA A 145 19.33 5.58 6.72
C ALA A 145 19.30 4.10 6.27
N SER A 146 19.76 3.17 7.11
CA SER A 146 19.71 1.73 6.84
C SER A 146 18.28 1.21 6.81
N ALA A 147 17.43 1.62 7.76
CA ALA A 147 16.02 1.24 7.76
C ALA A 147 15.29 1.83 6.54
N ALA A 148 15.53 3.10 6.21
CA ALA A 148 14.96 3.72 5.02
C ALA A 148 15.32 2.96 3.72
N ALA A 149 16.59 2.55 3.58
CA ALA A 149 17.06 1.77 2.44
C ALA A 149 16.43 0.37 2.38
N ALA A 150 16.34 -0.33 3.52
CA ALA A 150 15.69 -1.64 3.60
C ALA A 150 14.22 -1.57 3.22
N ILE A 151 13.48 -0.59 3.75
CA ILE A 151 12.06 -0.39 3.43
C ILE A 151 11.87 -0.07 1.95
N ALA A 152 12.72 0.77 1.37
CA ALA A 152 12.65 1.11 -0.05
C ALA A 152 12.86 -0.14 -0.94
N GLY A 153 13.88 -0.95 -0.63
CA GLY A 153 14.19 -2.20 -1.35
C GLY A 153 13.06 -3.23 -1.23
N ALA A 154 12.58 -3.48 -0.01
CA ALA A 154 11.50 -4.41 0.26
C ALA A 154 10.20 -3.97 -0.43
N THR A 155 9.87 -2.67 -0.40
CA THR A 155 8.67 -2.14 -1.08
C THR A 155 8.78 -2.27 -2.60
N ALA A 156 9.96 -2.01 -3.18
CA ALA A 156 10.16 -2.17 -4.61
C ALA A 156 10.00 -3.63 -5.05
N ALA A 157 10.63 -4.56 -4.32
CA ALA A 157 10.50 -6.00 -4.57
C ALA A 157 9.04 -6.46 -4.42
N TRP A 158 8.34 -6.00 -3.38
CA TRP A 158 6.94 -6.35 -3.15
C TRP A 158 6.02 -5.85 -4.27
N ILE A 159 6.13 -4.58 -4.68
CA ILE A 159 5.30 -4.03 -5.76
C ILE A 159 5.53 -4.81 -7.07
N GLN A 160 6.77 -5.20 -7.35
CA GLN A 160 7.07 -6.03 -8.52
C GLN A 160 6.43 -7.42 -8.40
N ALA A 161 6.56 -8.08 -7.24
CA ALA A 161 5.95 -9.38 -7.00
C ALA A 161 4.41 -9.36 -7.14
N VAL A 162 3.75 -8.26 -6.75
CA VAL A 162 2.31 -8.09 -6.97
C VAL A 162 1.95 -8.03 -8.46
N ALA A 163 2.78 -7.37 -9.28
CA ALA A 163 2.59 -7.35 -10.72
C ALA A 163 2.85 -8.73 -11.35
N ASP A 164 3.91 -9.41 -10.92
CA ASP A 164 4.29 -10.74 -11.41
C ASP A 164 3.28 -11.83 -11.00
N ALA A 165 2.50 -11.60 -9.93
CA ALA A 165 1.40 -12.48 -9.52
C ALA A 165 0.19 -12.44 -10.47
N TRP A 166 0.19 -11.57 -11.49
CA TRP A 166 -0.87 -11.50 -12.49
C TRP A 166 -0.96 -12.82 -13.29
N PRO A 167 -2.10 -13.52 -13.28
CA PRO A 167 -2.22 -14.82 -13.95
C PRO A 167 -2.64 -14.72 -15.43
N GLY A 168 -2.96 -13.51 -15.91
CA GLY A 168 -3.38 -13.29 -17.29
C GLY A 168 -2.19 -13.12 -18.26
N PRO A 169 -2.43 -13.20 -19.58
CA PRO A 169 -1.39 -13.05 -20.59
C PRO A 169 -0.86 -11.61 -20.72
N GLU A 170 -1.59 -10.62 -20.21
CA GLU A 170 -1.21 -9.21 -20.27
C GLU A 170 -0.05 -8.89 -19.31
N ALA A 171 0.95 -8.15 -19.79
CA ALA A 171 2.04 -7.65 -18.94
C ALA A 171 1.55 -6.49 -18.07
N VAL A 172 1.23 -6.77 -16.81
CA VAL A 172 0.87 -5.74 -15.83
C VAL A 172 2.14 -5.05 -15.31
N VAL A 173 2.18 -3.72 -15.32
CA VAL A 173 3.38 -2.95 -14.94
C VAL A 173 3.07 -2.03 -13.75
N PRO A 174 3.84 -2.03 -12.65
CA PRO A 174 3.69 -1.05 -11.59
C PRO A 174 3.77 0.38 -12.11
N ALA A 175 2.74 1.19 -11.83
CA ALA A 175 2.64 2.52 -12.42
C ALA A 175 2.00 3.52 -11.47
N VAL A 176 2.40 4.78 -11.58
CA VAL A 176 1.64 5.90 -11.00
C VAL A 176 0.57 6.30 -12.00
N VAL A 177 -0.70 6.12 -11.62
CA VAL A 177 -1.86 6.46 -12.46
C VAL A 177 -2.39 7.84 -12.09
N SER A 178 -2.51 8.72 -13.08
CA SER A 178 -3.12 10.04 -12.96
C SER A 178 -4.36 10.12 -13.84
N GLN A 179 -5.53 10.08 -13.21
CA GLN A 179 -6.82 10.21 -13.91
C GLN A 179 -7.03 11.61 -14.48
N VAL A 180 -6.59 12.65 -13.76
CA VAL A 180 -6.65 14.05 -14.24
C VAL A 180 -5.80 14.21 -15.50
N GLY A 181 -4.63 13.56 -15.56
CA GLY A 181 -3.73 13.61 -16.70
C GLY A 181 -4.01 12.57 -17.78
N GLY A 182 -4.92 11.62 -17.56
CA GLY A 182 -5.12 10.47 -18.46
C GLY A 182 -3.84 9.65 -18.69
N THR A 183 -2.94 9.58 -17.70
CA THR A 183 -1.61 8.98 -17.86
C THR A 183 -1.34 7.93 -16.80
N ALA A 184 -0.57 6.93 -17.17
CA ALA A 184 -0.01 5.95 -16.26
C ALA A 184 1.48 5.85 -16.59
N THR A 185 2.32 6.22 -15.63
CA THR A 185 3.76 6.27 -15.84
C THR A 185 4.42 5.16 -15.03
N PRO A 186 5.19 4.26 -15.65
CA PRO A 186 5.86 3.18 -14.94
C PRO A 186 6.73 3.69 -13.79
N ILE A 187 6.67 2.97 -12.67
CA ILE A 187 7.51 3.24 -11.50
C ILE A 187 8.93 2.77 -11.83
N VAL A 188 9.92 3.65 -11.67
CA VAL A 188 11.34 3.35 -11.94
C VAL A 188 12.17 3.22 -10.66
N SER A 189 11.67 3.77 -9.54
CA SER A 189 12.31 3.62 -8.24
C SER A 189 11.33 3.88 -7.09
N VAL A 190 11.64 3.33 -5.92
CA VAL A 190 10.97 3.62 -4.65
C VAL A 190 11.94 4.36 -3.74
N ARG A 191 11.46 5.42 -3.09
CA ARG A 191 12.23 6.20 -2.10
C ARG A 191 11.50 6.24 -0.78
N VAL A 192 12.26 6.20 0.30
CA VAL A 192 11.77 6.42 1.66
C VAL A 192 12.53 7.59 2.25
N GLY A 193 11.81 8.52 2.85
CA GLY A 193 12.40 9.64 3.60
C GLY A 193 12.77 9.20 5.01
N ASP A 194 13.59 10.01 5.68
CA ASP A 194 13.99 9.82 7.07
C ASP A 194 12.99 10.43 8.07
N VAL A 195 12.00 11.19 7.59
CA VAL A 195 10.96 11.82 8.42
C VAL A 195 9.70 10.97 8.41
N PHE A 196 9.23 10.64 9.61
CA PHE A 196 7.91 10.03 9.82
C PHE A 196 6.79 11.02 9.45
N ASP A 197 5.73 10.53 8.80
CA ASP A 197 4.57 11.33 8.43
C ASP A 197 3.36 10.99 9.34
N THR A 198 2.38 11.89 9.39
CA THR A 198 1.18 11.73 10.23
C THR A 198 -0.06 11.49 9.37
N GLN A 199 -0.85 10.48 9.74
CA GLN A 199 -2.17 10.24 9.16
C GLN A 199 -3.27 10.84 10.04
N ARG A 200 -3.45 12.15 9.92
CA ARG A 200 -4.40 12.93 10.76
C ARG A 200 -5.82 12.40 10.73
N ARG A 201 -6.29 11.89 9.58
CA ARG A 201 -7.66 11.33 9.44
C ARG A 201 -7.93 10.13 10.36
N ARG A 202 -6.88 9.47 10.88
CA ARG A 202 -7.04 8.38 11.88
C ARG A 202 -7.31 8.93 13.28
N ARG A 203 -6.87 10.15 13.59
CA ARG A 203 -7.08 10.78 14.90
C ARG A 203 -8.56 11.00 15.17
N ASP A 204 -9.28 11.48 14.16
CA ASP A 204 -10.71 11.81 14.28
C ASP A 204 -11.60 10.59 14.56
N GLN A 205 -11.05 9.37 14.47
CA GLN A 205 -11.75 8.11 14.74
C GLN A 205 -11.52 7.58 16.16
N LEU A 206 -10.66 8.21 16.96
CA LEU A 206 -10.34 7.77 18.32
C LEU A 206 -11.08 8.62 19.36
N LEU A 207 -11.71 7.96 20.32
CA LEU A 207 -12.27 8.61 21.50
C LEU A 207 -11.17 8.80 22.55
N GLU A 208 -10.85 10.05 22.89
CA GLU A 208 -9.94 10.36 23.99
C GLU A 208 -10.65 10.07 25.33
N THR A 209 -9.96 9.36 26.23
CA THR A 209 -10.41 9.17 27.62
C THR A 209 -9.59 10.10 28.51
N TYR A 210 -10.24 11.05 29.18
CA TYR A 210 -9.57 12.04 30.01
C TYR A 210 -9.51 11.59 31.47
N ALA A 211 -8.33 11.75 32.08
CA ALA A 211 -8.19 11.76 33.53
C ALA A 211 -8.39 13.19 34.03
N VAL A 212 -9.14 13.37 35.11
CA VAL A 212 -9.39 14.68 35.72
C VAL A 212 -8.66 14.74 37.06
N ALA A 213 -7.85 15.78 37.27
CA ALA A 213 -7.22 16.08 38.54
C ALA A 213 -7.65 17.49 38.99
N PRO A 214 -7.94 17.71 40.28
CA PRO A 214 -8.19 19.05 40.81
C PRO A 214 -6.89 19.88 40.76
N LEU A 215 -7.05 21.20 40.60
CA LEU A 215 -5.96 22.18 40.68
C LEU A 215 -5.66 22.55 42.14
#